data_AF-A0A151S7H7-F1
#
_entry.id   AF-A0A151S7H7-F1
#
_cell.length_a   1.000
_cell.length_b   1.000
_cell.length_c   1.000
_cell.angle_alpha   90.00
_cell.angle_beta   90.00
_cell.angle_gamma   90.00
#
_symmetry.space_group_name_H-M   'P 1'
#
loop_
_entity.id
_entity.type
_entity.pdbx_description
1 polymer ?
#
loop_
_entity_poly.entity_id
_entity_poly.type
_entity_poly.pdbx_seq_one_letter_code
_entity_poly.pdbx_strand_id
1 'polypeptide(L)'
;MVDNSKPSSSTVSRTVLLFLRVLTFVFLLIALILIATNNHSDDDTGAKVKFSDFYAYRYMISTIVIGFAYNLLQMALSIFTVVSGKRVLSGDGGYLFDFFGDKIISYLMISGSAAGFGVTVELDRGVPSNSFTEKANASASLLLIGFLFTAIASTYTAFALPKKANN
;
A
#
# COMPACT_ATOMS: atom_id res chain seq x y z
N MET A 1 27.10 -11.24 34.28
CA MET A 1 26.00 -11.95 33.59
C MET A 1 25.37 -10.97 32.61
N VAL A 2 25.70 -11.08 31.32
CA VAL A 2 25.04 -10.31 30.26
C VAL A 2 23.90 -11.19 29.77
N ASP A 3 22.68 -10.76 30.00
CA ASP A 3 21.47 -11.50 29.61
C ASP A 3 21.31 -11.41 28.08
N ASN A 4 21.93 -12.35 27.36
CA ASN A 4 21.82 -12.47 25.91
C ASN A 4 20.50 -13.17 25.58
N SER A 5 19.39 -12.52 25.93
CA SER A 5 18.06 -12.98 25.57
C SER A 5 17.89 -12.82 24.05
N LYS A 6 18.15 -13.89 23.30
CA LYS A 6 17.76 -13.98 21.88
C LYS A 6 16.30 -13.53 21.78
N PRO A 7 15.97 -12.53 20.94
CA PRO A 7 14.60 -12.08 20.82
C PRO A 7 13.73 -13.26 20.39
N SER A 8 12.65 -13.52 21.13
CA SER A 8 11.72 -14.59 20.79
C SER A 8 11.11 -14.32 19.40
N SER A 9 10.84 -15.39 18.65
CA SER A 9 10.33 -15.34 17.27
C SER A 9 9.11 -14.41 17.09
N SER A 10 8.27 -14.28 18.14
CA SER A 10 7.10 -13.41 18.14
C SER A 10 7.43 -11.90 18.16
N THR A 11 8.50 -11.49 18.83
CA THR A 11 8.97 -10.09 18.87
C THR A 11 9.63 -9.68 17.55
N VAL A 12 10.37 -10.61 16.94
CA VAL A 12 10.99 -10.41 15.62
C VAL A 12 9.91 -10.22 14.55
N SER A 13 8.89 -11.08 14.53
CA SER A 13 7.76 -10.96 13.59
C SER A 13 7.02 -9.63 13.72
N ARG A 14 6.78 -9.15 14.95
CA ARG A 14 6.09 -7.87 15.19
C ARG A 14 6.88 -6.67 14.70
N THR A 15 8.21 -6.68 14.87
CA THR A 15 9.09 -5.60 14.40
C THR A 15 9.14 -5.56 12.88
N VAL A 16 9.23 -6.73 12.23
CA VAL A 16 9.22 -6.85 10.76
C VAL A 16 7.89 -6.38 10.18
N LEU A 17 6.75 -6.75 10.78
CA LEU A 17 5.42 -6.30 10.38
C LEU A 17 5.29 -4.78 10.42
N LEU A 18 5.71 -4.15 11.52
CA LEU A 18 5.69 -2.69 11.66
C LEU A 18 6.56 -2.01 10.61
N PHE A 19 7.76 -2.54 10.38
CA PHE A 19 8.67 -2.02 9.35
C PHE A 19 8.06 -2.09 7.95
N LEU A 20 7.46 -3.24 7.58
CA LEU A 20 6.78 -3.41 6.29
C LEU A 20 5.62 -2.42 6.11
N ARG A 21 4.82 -2.17 7.16
CA ARG A 21 3.71 -1.20 7.12
C ARG A 21 4.20 0.24 6.91
N VAL A 22 5.24 0.64 7.63
CA VAL A 22 5.86 1.97 7.45
C VAL A 22 6.37 2.11 6.02
N LEU A 23 6.99 1.06 5.49
CA LEU A 23 7.51 1.05 4.14
C LEU A 23 6.39 1.18 3.10
N THR A 24 5.32 0.38 3.21
CA THR A 24 4.11 0.50 2.39
C THR A 24 3.55 1.91 2.42
N PHE A 25 3.44 2.52 3.60
CA PHE A 25 2.95 3.89 3.76
C PHE A 25 3.82 4.90 3.00
N VAL A 26 5.14 4.82 3.13
CA VAL A 26 6.07 5.71 2.42
C VAL A 26 5.96 5.55 0.91
N PHE A 27 5.90 4.31 0.41
CA PHE A 27 5.75 4.05 -1.03
C PHE A 27 4.42 4.57 -1.58
N LEU A 28 3.32 4.35 -0.86
CA LEU A 28 2.00 4.89 -1.21
C LEU A 28 1.97 6.43 -1.17
N LEU A 29 2.65 7.04 -0.20
CA LEU A 29 2.75 8.49 -0.09
C LEU A 29 3.52 9.08 -1.28
N ILE A 30 4.66 8.48 -1.65
CA ILE A 30 5.44 8.92 -2.81
C ILE A 30 4.62 8.72 -4.10
N ALA A 31 3.94 7.59 -4.26
CA ALA A 31 3.04 7.36 -5.40
C ALA A 31 1.93 8.42 -5.49
N LEU A 32 1.31 8.75 -4.35
CA LEU A 32 0.28 9.78 -4.26
C LEU A 32 0.84 11.17 -4.60
N ILE A 33 2.03 11.52 -4.10
CA ILE A 33 2.71 12.79 -4.42
C ILE A 33 3.06 12.86 -5.90
N LEU A 34 3.59 11.78 -6.49
CA LEU A 34 3.93 11.74 -7.91
C LEU A 34 2.69 12.00 -8.77
N ILE A 35 1.58 11.33 -8.47
CA ILE A 35 0.30 11.55 -9.16
C ILE A 35 -0.24 12.97 -8.93
N ALA A 36 -0.22 13.46 -7.69
CA ALA A 36 -0.73 14.79 -7.36
C ALA A 36 0.11 15.91 -7.99
N THR A 37 1.42 15.70 -8.11
CA THR A 37 2.37 16.63 -8.73
C THR A 37 2.33 16.52 -10.26
N ASN A 38 1.78 15.44 -10.82
CA ASN A 38 1.67 15.24 -12.26
C ASN A 38 0.43 15.93 -12.87
N ASN A 39 0.24 17.22 -12.54
CA ASN A 39 -0.57 18.10 -13.36
C ASN A 39 0.31 18.55 -14.54
N HIS A 40 0.30 17.81 -15.64
CA HIS A 40 0.76 18.36 -16.90
C HIS A 40 -0.30 19.37 -17.35
N SER A 41 -0.02 20.65 -17.13
CA SER A 41 -0.70 21.72 -17.84
C SER A 41 0.03 21.85 -19.16
N ASP A 42 -0.60 21.40 -20.24
CA ASP A 42 -0.10 21.64 -21.58
C ASP A 42 -0.32 23.13 -21.88
N ASP A 43 0.76 23.90 -21.87
CA ASP A 43 0.76 25.37 -21.93
C ASP A 43 0.48 25.90 -23.36
N ASP A 44 0.31 25.00 -24.34
CA ASP A 44 0.22 25.37 -25.77
C ASP A 44 -1.18 25.17 -26.41
N THR A 45 -2.12 24.47 -25.74
CA THR A 45 -3.49 24.25 -26.29
C THR A 45 -4.64 24.49 -25.30
N GLY A 46 -4.37 24.72 -24.01
CA GLY A 46 -5.41 24.90 -22.99
C GLY A 46 -6.25 23.64 -22.69
N ALA A 47 -5.93 22.49 -23.31
CA ALA A 47 -6.59 21.22 -23.07
C ALA A 47 -5.82 20.43 -21.99
N LYS A 48 -6.37 20.39 -20.77
CA LYS A 48 -5.84 19.58 -19.67
C LYS A 48 -6.12 18.10 -19.93
N VAL A 49 -5.23 17.38 -20.60
CA VAL A 49 -5.29 15.91 -20.62
C VAL A 49 -4.85 15.42 -19.25
N LYS A 50 -5.81 15.21 -18.36
CA LYS A 50 -5.52 14.68 -17.01
C LYS A 50 -5.43 13.16 -17.08
N PHE A 51 -4.69 12.57 -16.15
CA PHE A 51 -4.81 11.14 -15.80
C PHE A 51 -6.26 10.71 -15.58
N SER A 52 -7.14 11.65 -15.20
CA SER A 52 -8.57 11.39 -15.09
C SER A 52 -9.23 11.07 -16.43
N ASP A 53 -8.69 11.38 -17.59
CA ASP A 53 -9.45 11.16 -18.84
C ASP A 53 -9.43 9.70 -19.26
N PHE A 54 -8.46 8.92 -18.76
CA PHE A 54 -8.41 7.49 -18.93
C PHE A 54 -8.97 6.77 -17.71
N TYR A 55 -9.94 5.89 -17.95
CA TYR A 55 -10.60 5.11 -16.90
C TYR A 55 -9.60 4.29 -16.06
N ALA A 56 -8.59 3.70 -16.70
CA ALA A 56 -7.55 2.90 -16.05
C ALA A 56 -6.70 3.72 -15.07
N TYR A 57 -6.36 4.96 -15.41
CA TYR A 57 -5.61 5.84 -14.52
C TYR A 57 -6.47 6.36 -13.36
N ARG A 58 -7.76 6.69 -13.58
CA ARG A 58 -8.70 6.96 -12.47
C ARG A 58 -8.76 5.79 -11.50
N TYR A 59 -8.81 4.57 -12.03
CA TYR A 59 -8.83 3.37 -11.21
C TYR A 59 -7.54 3.23 -10.40
N MET A 60 -6.36 3.36 -11.02
CA MET A 60 -5.06 3.33 -10.32
C MET A 60 -4.98 4.40 -9.21
N ILE A 61 -5.42 5.64 -9.48
CA ILE A 61 -5.47 6.71 -8.47
C ILE A 61 -6.36 6.29 -7.29
N SER A 62 -7.54 5.72 -7.60
CA SER A 62 -8.49 5.28 -6.58
C SER A 62 -7.90 4.18 -5.70
N THR A 63 -7.18 3.21 -6.27
CA THR A 63 -6.56 2.14 -5.48
C THR A 63 -5.43 2.66 -4.59
N ILE A 64 -4.66 3.64 -5.05
CA ILE A 64 -3.62 4.32 -4.25
C ILE A 64 -4.26 5.05 -3.07
N VAL A 65 -5.31 5.84 -3.31
CA VAL A 65 -6.01 6.60 -2.26
C VAL A 65 -6.64 5.66 -1.23
N ILE A 66 -7.30 4.58 -1.68
CA ILE A 66 -7.90 3.59 -0.78
C ILE A 66 -6.82 2.88 0.05
N GLY A 67 -5.72 2.43 -0.59
CA GLY A 67 -4.61 1.78 0.11
C GLY A 67 -3.95 2.71 1.13
N PHE A 68 -3.80 3.99 0.80
CA PHE A 68 -3.24 5.00 1.68
C PHE A 68 -4.16 5.28 2.89
N ALA A 69 -5.46 5.45 2.64
CA ALA A 69 -6.46 5.64 3.69
C ALA A 69 -6.53 4.43 4.64
N TYR A 70 -6.44 3.21 4.10
CA TYR A 70 -6.38 1.99 4.91
C TYR A 70 -5.13 1.97 5.82
N ASN A 71 -3.95 2.28 5.28
CA ASN A 71 -2.72 2.35 6.07
C ASN A 71 -2.81 3.40 7.19
N LEU A 72 -3.39 4.58 6.90
CA LEU A 72 -3.65 5.61 7.92
C LEU A 72 -4.60 5.13 9.01
N LEU A 73 -5.70 4.48 8.63
CA LEU A 73 -6.65 3.90 9.58
C LEU A 73 -5.97 2.86 10.48
N GLN A 74 -5.19 1.96 9.89
CA GLN A 74 -4.45 0.93 10.63
C GLN A 74 -3.45 1.55 11.61
N MET A 75 -2.75 2.61 11.21
CA MET A 75 -1.83 3.36 12.07
C MET A 75 -2.57 4.08 13.21
N ALA A 76 -3.69 4.74 12.92
CA ALA A 76 -4.51 5.42 13.92
C ALA A 76 -5.09 4.44 14.96
N LEU A 77 -5.60 3.29 14.50
CA LEU A 77 -6.11 2.23 15.38
C LEU A 77 -5.00 1.64 16.25
N SER A 78 -3.78 1.49 15.71
CA SER A 78 -2.61 1.05 16.47
C SER A 78 -2.26 2.04 17.58
N ILE A 79 -2.17 3.33 17.28
CA ILE A 79 -1.90 4.39 18.27
C ILE A 79 -3.01 4.46 19.32
N PHE A 80 -4.28 4.43 18.90
CA PHE A 80 -5.42 4.44 19.81
C PHE A 80 -5.40 3.27 20.79
N THR A 81 -4.97 2.09 20.30
CA THR A 81 -4.82 0.88 21.12
C THR A 81 -3.71 1.04 22.18
N VAL A 82 -2.60 1.70 21.83
CA VAL A 82 -1.49 1.99 22.76
C VAL A 82 -1.90 3.03 23.81
N VAL A 83 -2.58 4.10 23.39
CA VAL A 83 -2.96 5.22 24.28
C VAL A 83 -4.11 4.87 25.21
N SER A 84 -5.14 4.19 24.71
CA SER A 84 -6.35 3.91 25.52
C SER A 84 -6.13 2.85 26.60
N GLY A 85 -5.02 2.09 26.56
CA GLY A 85 -4.72 0.98 27.49
C GLY A 85 -5.69 -0.22 27.38
N LYS A 86 -6.90 0.00 26.86
CA LYS A 86 -7.84 -1.00 26.39
C LYS A 86 -7.42 -1.45 25.00
N ARG A 87 -6.94 -2.70 24.93
CA ARG A 87 -6.62 -3.39 23.69
C ARG A 87 -7.87 -3.57 22.82
N VAL A 88 -8.19 -2.63 21.95
CA VAL A 88 -9.26 -2.78 20.95
C VAL A 88 -8.83 -3.78 19.86
N LEU A 89 -7.53 -3.82 19.53
CA LEU A 89 -6.95 -4.64 18.44
C LEU A 89 -5.82 -5.57 18.87
N SER A 90 -5.59 -5.77 20.16
CA SER A 90 -4.61 -6.75 20.64
C SER A 90 -5.34 -7.96 21.20
N GLY A 91 -5.69 -8.84 20.28
CA GLY A 91 -6.34 -10.13 20.46
C GLY A 91 -6.48 -10.79 19.09
N ASP A 92 -6.93 -12.04 19.08
CA ASP A 92 -7.04 -12.87 17.86
C ASP A 92 -7.83 -12.18 16.73
N GLY A 93 -8.90 -11.45 17.09
CA GLY A 93 -9.73 -10.70 16.13
C GLY A 93 -9.04 -9.49 15.47
N GLY A 94 -8.09 -8.86 16.14
CA GLY A 94 -7.35 -7.73 15.59
C GLY A 94 -6.34 -8.16 14.52
N TYR A 95 -5.64 -9.27 14.77
CA TYR A 95 -4.77 -9.90 13.79
C TYR A 95 -5.57 -10.45 12.60
N LEU A 96 -6.79 -10.95 12.80
CA LEU A 96 -7.67 -11.37 11.70
C LEU A 96 -8.11 -10.19 10.83
N PHE A 97 -8.50 -9.06 11.43
CA PHE A 97 -8.87 -7.85 10.69
C PHE A 97 -7.68 -7.31 9.87
N ASP A 98 -6.51 -7.21 10.49
CA ASP A 98 -5.28 -6.80 9.80
C ASP A 98 -4.91 -7.79 8.68
N PHE A 99 -4.99 -9.09 8.93
CA PHE A 99 -4.69 -10.11 7.92
C PHE A 99 -5.61 -10.01 6.69
N PHE A 100 -6.92 -9.96 6.93
CA PHE A 100 -7.92 -9.95 5.87
C PHE A 100 -7.95 -8.59 5.14
N GLY A 101 -7.80 -7.51 5.89
CA GLY A 101 -7.69 -6.15 5.37
C GLY A 101 -6.44 -5.99 4.48
N ASP A 102 -5.26 -6.35 4.99
CA ASP A 102 -4.00 -6.33 4.24
C ASP A 102 -4.14 -7.15 2.95
N LYS A 103 -4.83 -8.30 3.00
CA LYS A 103 -5.06 -9.15 1.82
C LYS A 103 -5.95 -8.48 0.77
N ILE A 104 -7.13 -7.95 1.16
CA ILE A 104 -8.04 -7.25 0.24
C ILE A 104 -7.34 -6.04 -0.40
N ILE A 105 -6.65 -5.24 0.42
CA ILE A 105 -5.96 -4.04 -0.03
C ILE A 105 -4.79 -4.40 -0.96
N SER A 106 -4.05 -5.47 -0.66
CA SER A 106 -3.00 -5.95 -1.55
C SER A 106 -3.54 -6.29 -2.94
N TYR A 107 -4.66 -7.02 -3.03
CA TYR A 107 -5.26 -7.35 -4.32
C TYR A 107 -5.78 -6.11 -5.07
N LEU A 108 -6.29 -5.12 -4.34
CA LEU A 108 -6.70 -3.85 -4.93
C LEU A 108 -5.50 -3.04 -5.45
N MET A 109 -4.37 -3.05 -4.74
CA MET A 109 -3.16 -2.33 -5.14
C MET A 109 -2.52 -2.95 -6.38
N ILE A 110 -2.39 -4.28 -6.46
CA ILE A 110 -1.84 -4.95 -7.64
C ILE A 110 -2.74 -4.76 -8.86
N SER A 111 -4.07 -4.82 -8.71
CA SER A 111 -4.99 -4.59 -9.84
C SER A 111 -4.89 -3.17 -10.38
N GLY A 112 -4.80 -2.16 -9.49
CA GLY A 112 -4.62 -0.78 -9.90
C GLY A 112 -3.26 -0.52 -10.55
N SER A 113 -2.19 -1.14 -10.04
CA SER A 113 -0.86 -1.06 -10.64
C SER A 113 -0.85 -1.68 -12.04
N ALA A 114 -1.44 -2.86 -12.21
CA ALA A 114 -1.56 -3.52 -13.51
C ALA A 114 -2.37 -2.69 -14.52
N ALA A 115 -3.48 -2.08 -14.08
CA ALA A 115 -4.26 -1.17 -14.93
C ALA A 115 -3.44 0.06 -15.34
N GLY A 116 -2.66 0.63 -14.40
CA GLY A 116 -1.74 1.73 -14.66
C GLY A 116 -0.69 1.37 -15.70
N PHE A 117 0.00 0.25 -15.54
CA PHE A 117 0.98 -0.22 -16.52
C PHE A 117 0.36 -0.50 -17.89
N GLY A 118 -0.83 -1.13 -17.93
CA GLY A 118 -1.54 -1.43 -19.17
C GLY A 118 -1.77 -0.20 -20.02
N VAL A 119 -2.40 0.83 -19.44
CA VAL A 119 -2.68 2.08 -20.16
C VAL A 119 -1.39 2.86 -20.48
N THR A 120 -0.38 2.80 -19.63
CA THR A 120 0.90 3.48 -19.87
C THR A 120 1.62 2.92 -21.09
N VAL A 121 1.61 1.58 -21.26
CA VAL A 121 2.17 0.91 -22.44
C VAL A 121 1.37 1.22 -23.71
N GLU A 122 0.05 1.32 -23.63
CA GLU A 122 -0.79 1.69 -24.78
C GLU A 122 -0.51 3.13 -25.24
N LEU A 123 -0.32 4.06 -24.30
CA LEU A 123 0.03 5.45 -24.59
C LEU A 123 1.42 5.58 -25.21
N ASP A 124 2.42 4.86 -24.69
CA ASP A 124 3.81 4.90 -25.18
C ASP A 124 3.96 4.33 -26.60
N ARG A 125 3.04 3.45 -27.04
CA ARG A 125 2.98 2.95 -28.42
C ARG A 125 2.37 3.94 -29.40
N GLY A 126 1.50 4.84 -28.93
CA GLY A 126 0.75 5.79 -29.75
C GLY A 126 1.32 7.21 -29.77
N VAL A 127 2.13 7.57 -28.78
CA VAL A 127 2.69 8.91 -28.57
C VAL A 127 4.13 8.79 -28.08
N PRO A 128 5.09 9.61 -28.54
CA PRO A 128 6.45 9.59 -28.01
C PRO A 128 6.47 9.76 -26.50
N SER A 129 7.31 8.95 -25.85
CA SER A 129 7.47 8.92 -24.39
C SER A 129 7.73 10.32 -23.84
N ASN A 130 6.90 10.74 -22.89
CA ASN A 130 6.97 12.05 -22.26
C ASN A 130 7.03 11.90 -20.73
N SER A 131 7.37 12.99 -20.05
CA SER A 131 7.48 13.01 -18.58
C SER A 131 6.20 12.59 -17.85
N PHE A 132 5.05 12.62 -18.54
CA PHE A 132 3.76 12.15 -18.02
C PHE A 132 3.74 10.62 -17.88
N THR A 133 4.07 9.90 -18.95
CA THR A 133 4.14 8.42 -19.00
C THR A 133 5.22 7.89 -18.04
N GLU A 134 6.37 8.57 -17.93
CA GLU A 134 7.44 8.20 -16.99
C GLU A 134 6.98 8.27 -15.52
N LYS A 135 6.34 9.37 -15.12
CA LYS A 135 5.80 9.53 -13.77
C LYS A 135 4.66 8.56 -13.47
N ALA A 136 3.84 8.25 -14.48
CA ALA A 136 2.78 7.25 -14.37
C ALA A 136 3.35 5.85 -14.07
N ASN A 137 4.36 5.43 -14.86
CA ASN A 137 5.08 4.18 -14.66
C ASN A 137 5.79 4.13 -13.31
N ALA A 138 6.43 5.23 -12.90
CA ALA A 138 7.06 5.33 -11.58
C ALA A 138 6.03 5.13 -10.46
N SER A 139 4.89 5.81 -10.53
CA SER A 139 3.82 5.64 -9.56
C SER A 139 3.23 4.22 -9.55
N ALA A 140 2.98 3.63 -10.71
CA ALA A 140 2.49 2.25 -10.81
C ALA A 140 3.48 1.24 -10.21
N SER A 141 4.79 1.49 -10.39
CA SER A 141 5.86 0.70 -9.80
C SER A 141 5.91 0.82 -8.28
N LEU A 142 5.81 2.03 -7.74
CA LEU A 142 5.77 2.25 -6.28
C LEU A 142 4.53 1.61 -5.66
N LEU A 143 3.38 1.67 -6.33
CA LEU A 143 2.16 0.97 -5.91
C LEU A 143 2.35 -0.55 -5.88
N LEU A 144 3.05 -1.12 -6.87
CA LEU A 144 3.39 -2.55 -6.92
C LEU A 144 4.32 -2.95 -5.77
N ILE A 145 5.32 -2.14 -5.49
CA ILE A 145 6.24 -2.35 -4.36
C ILE A 145 5.47 -2.31 -3.03
N GLY A 146 4.58 -1.32 -2.86
CA GLY A 146 3.70 -1.25 -1.70
C GLY A 146 2.79 -2.48 -1.58
N PHE A 147 2.29 -3.02 -2.69
CA PHE A 147 1.54 -4.27 -2.72
C PHE A 147 2.38 -5.42 -2.16
N LEU A 148 3.62 -5.58 -2.61
CA LEU A 148 4.49 -6.68 -2.20
C LEU A 148 4.71 -6.66 -0.68
N PHE A 149 5.01 -5.49 -0.11
CA PHE A 149 5.18 -5.35 1.34
C PHE A 149 3.90 -5.64 2.11
N THR A 150 2.74 -5.21 1.60
CA THR A 150 1.44 -5.49 2.20
C THR A 150 1.10 -6.99 2.16
N ALA A 151 1.39 -7.67 1.05
CA ALA A 151 1.18 -9.12 0.91
C ALA A 151 2.11 -9.93 1.83
N ILE A 152 3.38 -9.52 1.94
CA ILE A 152 4.33 -10.12 2.88
C ILE A 152 3.84 -9.89 4.32
N ALA A 153 3.40 -8.68 4.67
CA ALA A 153 2.88 -8.36 6.00
C ALA A 153 1.62 -9.18 6.34
N SER A 154 0.71 -9.35 5.39
CA SER A 154 -0.45 -10.24 5.53
C SER A 154 0.01 -11.67 5.86
N THR A 155 0.99 -12.20 5.13
CA THR A 155 1.51 -13.56 5.37
C THR A 155 2.11 -13.73 6.77
N TYR A 156 2.91 -12.77 7.25
CA TYR A 156 3.45 -12.79 8.61
C TYR A 156 2.36 -12.68 9.68
N THR A 157 1.33 -11.86 9.43
CA THR A 157 0.16 -11.72 10.32
C THR A 157 -0.60 -13.03 10.40
N ALA A 158 -0.72 -13.78 9.29
CA ALA A 158 -1.34 -15.10 9.24
C ALA A 158 -0.61 -16.13 10.13
N PHE A 159 0.73 -16.13 10.11
CA PHE A 159 1.53 -17.01 10.94
C PHE A 159 1.49 -16.65 12.42
N ALA A 160 1.19 -15.40 12.75
CA ALA A 160 1.03 -14.92 14.12
C ALA A 160 -0.36 -15.24 14.71
N LEU A 161 -1.32 -15.70 13.89
CA LEU A 161 -2.64 -16.11 14.38
C LEU A 161 -2.51 -17.41 15.20
N PRO A 162 -3.01 -17.45 16.45
CA PRO A 162 -3.08 -18.68 17.22
C PRO A 162 -3.89 -19.72 16.44
N LYS A 163 -3.26 -20.86 16.16
CA LYS A 163 -3.92 -22.02 15.58
C LYS A 163 -4.97 -22.47 16.60
N LYS A 164 -6.26 -22.24 16.32
CA LYS A 164 -7.34 -22.80 17.12
C LYS A 164 -7.15 -24.33 17.07
N ALA A 165 -6.62 -24.90 18.15
CA ALA A 165 -6.57 -26.34 18.32
C ALA A 165 -8.02 -26.81 18.35
N ASN A 166 -8.42 -27.54 17.31
CA ASN A 166 -9.73 -28.15 17.26
C ASN A 166 -9.76 -29.23 18.34
N ASN A 167 -10.66 -29.07 19.32
CA ASN A 167 -11.07 -30.12 20.25
C ASN A 167 -11.86 -31.21 19.52
#